data_AF-A0A9I9E5N8-F1
#
_entry.id   AF-A0A9I9E5N8-F1
#
_cell.length_a   1.000
_cell.length_b   1.000
_cell.length_c   1.000
_cell.angle_alpha   90.00
_cell.angle_beta   90.00
_cell.angle_gamma   90.00
#
_symmetry.space_group_name_H-M   'P 1'
#
loop_
_entity.id
_entity.type
_entity.pdbx_description
1 polymer ?
#
loop_
_entity_poly.entity_id
_entity_poly.type
_entity_poly.pdbx_seq_one_letter_code
_entity_poly.pdbx_strand_id
1 'polypeptide(L)'
;MDRRTFAILCHLLRTVSSLSSIEIVDVEEMVAMFLHVLAHDVKNRVIQREFVRSGETVSLHFNLVLLAVVRLYEELIKRPVPVTNNCNDQRWKCFEVGMNCLGALDGTYIKVNVPATDRPTFRTRKGKIATNVLGVCDTKGDFVYVLAGWEGSAADSRILRDALSRENGLQVPKGYYYLYDGGYQNAEGFWSRIEASDTICKSDWWRKCANKC
;
A
#
# COMPACT_ATOMS: atom_id res chain seq x y z
N MET A 1 -8.88 7.33 -12.71
CA MET A 1 -7.90 8.43 -12.56
C MET A 1 -8.34 9.57 -13.46
N ASP A 2 -8.42 10.79 -12.95
CA ASP A 2 -8.71 11.96 -13.78
C ASP A 2 -7.46 12.43 -14.55
N ARG A 3 -7.67 13.26 -15.57
CA ARG A 3 -6.60 13.73 -16.47
C ARG A 3 -5.51 14.54 -15.75
N ARG A 4 -5.87 15.30 -14.70
CA ARG A 4 -4.90 16.11 -13.96
C ARG A 4 -4.00 15.21 -13.13
N THR A 5 -4.57 14.25 -12.42
CA THR A 5 -3.78 13.26 -11.66
C THR A 5 -2.85 12.46 -12.57
N PHE A 6 -3.32 12.06 -13.76
CA PHE A 6 -2.47 11.38 -14.75
C PHE A 6 -1.29 12.24 -15.20
N ALA A 7 -1.52 13.52 -15.52
CA ALA A 7 -0.46 14.44 -15.91
C ALA A 7 0.56 14.66 -14.80
N ILE A 8 0.11 14.76 -13.54
CA ILE A 8 0.99 14.86 -12.36
C ILE A 8 1.86 13.62 -12.23
N LEU A 9 1.28 12.41 -12.38
CA LEU A 9 2.03 11.17 -12.32
C LEU A 9 3.10 11.09 -13.42
N CYS A 10 2.75 11.39 -14.67
CA CYS A 10 3.71 11.42 -15.77
C CYS A 10 4.83 12.45 -15.53
N HIS A 11 4.50 13.61 -14.93
CA HIS A 11 5.49 14.61 -14.57
C HIS A 11 6.45 14.09 -13.49
N LEU A 12 5.94 13.48 -12.41
CA LEU A 12 6.76 12.89 -11.35
C LEU A 12 7.68 11.78 -11.88
N LEU A 13 7.16 10.91 -12.74
CA LEU A 13 7.96 9.84 -13.34
C LEU A 13 9.10 10.41 -14.20
N ARG A 14 8.87 11.50 -14.93
CA ARG A 14 9.95 12.17 -15.68
C ARG A 14 11.00 12.80 -14.77
N THR A 15 10.57 13.56 -13.77
CA THR A 15 11.48 14.43 -13.00
C THR A 15 12.22 13.67 -11.91
N VAL A 16 11.57 12.73 -11.23
CA VAL A 16 12.15 12.03 -10.08
C VAL A 16 12.79 10.71 -10.51
N SER A 17 12.14 9.95 -11.40
CA SER A 17 12.61 8.61 -11.77
C SER A 17 13.44 8.56 -13.06
N SER A 18 13.55 9.71 -13.75
CA SER A 18 14.21 9.88 -15.05
C SER A 18 13.61 9.02 -16.16
N LEU A 19 12.29 8.78 -16.12
CA LEU A 19 11.59 8.07 -17.18
C LEU A 19 11.51 8.95 -18.43
N SER A 20 12.19 8.53 -19.49
CA SER A 20 12.24 9.24 -20.77
C SER A 20 11.44 8.53 -21.86
N SER A 21 10.92 9.29 -22.82
CA SER A 21 10.39 8.73 -24.06
C SER A 21 11.48 7.94 -24.79
N ILE A 22 11.08 6.84 -25.42
CA ILE A 22 11.90 6.11 -26.39
C ILE A 22 11.32 6.44 -27.76
N GLU A 23 12.13 6.50 -28.83
CA GLU A 23 11.79 7.06 -30.16
C GLU A 23 10.38 6.78 -30.71
N ILE A 24 9.74 5.69 -30.29
CA ILE A 24 8.45 5.21 -30.79
C ILE A 24 7.29 5.41 -29.78
N VAL A 25 7.57 5.58 -28.49
CA VAL A 25 6.58 5.59 -27.39
C VAL A 25 6.91 6.71 -26.40
N ASP A 26 5.97 7.64 -26.21
CA ASP A 26 6.10 8.71 -25.23
C ASP A 26 5.78 8.23 -23.80
N VAL A 27 6.16 9.02 -22.80
CA VAL A 27 5.98 8.64 -21.39
C VAL A 27 4.49 8.46 -21.05
N GLU A 28 3.61 9.28 -21.62
CA GLU A 28 2.16 9.15 -21.44
C GLU A 28 1.66 7.80 -21.92
N GLU A 29 2.06 7.35 -23.11
CA GLU A 29 1.68 6.05 -23.66
C GLU A 29 2.25 4.90 -22.81
N MET A 30 3.51 5.01 -22.35
CA MET A 30 4.12 4.04 -21.43
C MET A 30 3.29 3.89 -20.15
N VAL A 31 2.96 5.01 -19.51
CA VAL A 31 2.22 5.05 -18.25
C VAL A 31 0.77 4.62 -18.46
N ALA A 32 0.16 4.97 -19.58
CA ALA A 32 -1.18 4.55 -19.94
C ALA A 32 -1.27 3.02 -20.11
N MET A 33 -0.32 2.40 -20.83
CA MET A 33 -0.24 0.94 -20.94
C MET A 33 -0.11 0.27 -19.57
N PHE A 34 0.81 0.78 -18.73
CA PHE A 34 1.04 0.26 -17.38
C PHE A 34 -0.22 0.35 -16.50
N LEU A 35 -0.85 1.52 -16.44
CA LEU A 35 -2.06 1.74 -15.66
C LEU A 35 -3.25 0.92 -16.18
N HIS A 36 -3.35 0.73 -17.50
CA HIS A 36 -4.42 -0.07 -18.09
C HIS A 36 -4.30 -1.55 -17.68
N VAL A 37 -3.08 -2.10 -17.63
CA VAL A 37 -2.83 -3.44 -17.10
C VAL A 37 -3.28 -3.54 -15.64
N LEU A 38 -2.85 -2.59 -14.78
CA LEU A 38 -3.15 -2.63 -13.35
C LEU A 38 -4.63 -2.39 -13.03
N ALA A 39 -5.28 -1.45 -13.72
CA ALA A 39 -6.66 -1.07 -13.45
C ALA A 39 -7.67 -2.15 -13.87
N HIS A 40 -7.35 -2.92 -14.91
CA HIS A 40 -8.27 -3.90 -15.48
C HIS A 40 -7.82 -5.35 -15.32
N ASP A 41 -6.65 -5.61 -14.73
CA ASP A 41 -6.05 -6.95 -14.59
C ASP A 41 -5.96 -7.69 -15.95
N VAL A 42 -5.57 -6.95 -17.00
CA VAL A 42 -5.53 -7.49 -18.37
C VAL A 42 -4.17 -8.01 -18.77
N LYS A 43 -4.17 -9.03 -19.62
CA LYS A 43 -2.95 -9.64 -20.15
C LYS A 43 -2.32 -8.75 -21.22
N ASN A 44 -1.01 -8.89 -21.41
CA ASN A 44 -0.23 -8.19 -22.43
C ASN A 44 -0.90 -8.18 -23.83
N ARG A 45 -1.52 -9.30 -24.25
CA ARG A 45 -2.26 -9.40 -25.53
C ARG A 45 -3.38 -8.36 -25.69
N VAL A 46 -4.05 -7.96 -24.61
CA VAL A 46 -5.09 -6.93 -24.66
C VAL A 46 -4.45 -5.58 -24.97
N ILE A 47 -3.37 -5.23 -24.28
CA ILE A 47 -2.64 -3.98 -24.49
C ILE A 47 -2.07 -3.89 -25.90
N GLN A 48 -1.54 -4.98 -26.45
CA GLN A 48 -1.05 -5.03 -27.84
C GLN A 48 -2.12 -4.58 -28.82
N ARG A 49 -3.38 -5.00 -28.61
CA ARG A 49 -4.51 -4.66 -29.47
C ARG A 49 -4.93 -3.20 -29.27
N GLU A 50 -5.06 -2.76 -28.02
CA GLU A 50 -5.55 -1.40 -27.69
C GLU A 50 -4.57 -0.30 -28.11
N PHE A 51 -3.26 -0.53 -27.93
CA PHE A 51 -2.21 0.46 -28.23
C PHE A 51 -1.50 0.20 -29.57
N VAL A 52 -1.85 -0.88 -30.28
CA VAL A 52 -1.23 -1.26 -31.56
C VAL A 52 0.29 -1.39 -31.44
N ARG A 53 0.75 -2.07 -30.40
CA ARG A 53 2.17 -2.30 -30.09
C ARG A 53 2.48 -3.80 -30.03
N SER A 54 3.75 -4.16 -30.27
CA SER A 54 4.19 -5.55 -30.11
C SER A 54 4.16 -5.96 -28.63
N GLY A 55 4.04 -7.26 -28.36
CA GLY A 55 4.07 -7.76 -26.97
C GLY A 55 5.38 -7.48 -26.26
N GLU A 56 6.49 -7.44 -27.00
CA GLU A 56 7.81 -7.03 -26.51
C GLU A 56 7.80 -5.57 -26.06
N THR A 57 7.28 -4.67 -26.90
CA THR A 57 7.10 -3.25 -26.54
C THR A 57 6.26 -3.12 -25.28
N VAL A 58 5.11 -3.78 -25.19
CA VAL A 58 4.27 -3.72 -23.98
C VAL A 58 5.04 -4.20 -22.74
N SER A 59 5.73 -5.33 -22.82
CA SER A 59 6.51 -5.88 -21.70
C SER A 59 7.65 -4.95 -21.28
N LEU A 60 8.38 -4.39 -22.24
CA LEU A 60 9.48 -3.46 -21.98
C LEU A 60 8.99 -2.23 -21.22
N HIS A 61 7.99 -1.54 -21.76
CA HIS A 61 7.51 -0.28 -21.18
C HIS A 61 6.79 -0.53 -19.85
N PHE A 62 6.10 -1.66 -19.67
CA PHE A 62 5.54 -2.05 -18.38
C PHE A 62 6.62 -2.16 -17.29
N ASN A 63 7.74 -2.83 -17.59
CA ASN A 63 8.83 -2.97 -16.62
C ASN A 63 9.58 -1.66 -16.37
N LEU A 64 9.76 -0.82 -17.40
CA LEU A 64 10.35 0.51 -17.22
C LEU A 64 9.50 1.39 -16.31
N VAL A 65 8.18 1.42 -16.52
CA VAL A 65 7.27 2.18 -15.65
C VAL A 65 7.21 1.57 -14.25
N LEU A 66 7.22 0.24 -14.10
CA LEU A 66 7.27 -0.42 -12.80
C LEU A 66 8.49 0.02 -11.98
N LEU A 67 9.69 -0.02 -12.58
CA LEU A 67 10.93 0.40 -11.92
C LEU A 67 10.90 1.89 -11.59
N ALA A 68 10.36 2.72 -12.49
CA ALA A 68 10.17 4.14 -12.28
C ALA A 68 9.24 4.45 -11.10
N VAL A 69 8.11 3.74 -11.00
CA VAL A 69 7.16 3.85 -9.88
C VAL A 69 7.79 3.40 -8.56
N VAL A 70 8.58 2.33 -8.56
CA VAL A 70 9.31 1.88 -7.36
C VAL A 70 10.30 2.96 -6.88
N ARG A 71 10.94 3.71 -7.79
CA ARG A 71 11.80 4.85 -7.42
C ARG A 71 11.03 6.03 -6.84
N LEU A 72 9.75 6.19 -7.17
CA LEU A 72 8.89 7.19 -6.55
C LEU A 72 8.49 6.85 -5.11
N TYR A 73 8.82 5.65 -4.61
CA TYR A 73 8.44 5.21 -3.26
C TYR A 73 8.78 6.23 -2.19
N GLU A 74 9.99 6.81 -2.22
CA GLU A 74 10.43 7.81 -1.23
C GLU A 74 9.64 9.13 -1.28
N GLU A 75 9.07 9.48 -2.45
CA GLU A 75 8.23 10.67 -2.62
C GLU A 75 6.76 10.40 -2.25
N LEU A 76 6.29 9.17 -2.49
CA LEU A 76 4.89 8.78 -2.31
C LEU A 76 4.60 8.29 -0.89
N ILE A 77 5.56 7.61 -0.25
CA ILE A 77 5.46 7.18 1.13
C ILE A 77 6.03 8.26 2.02
N LYS A 78 5.13 8.97 2.70
CA LYS A 78 5.52 10.07 3.58
C LYS A 78 6.24 9.51 4.80
N ARG A 79 7.32 10.18 5.21
CA ARG A 79 7.87 9.95 6.55
C ARG A 79 6.78 10.27 7.58
N PRO A 80 6.57 9.43 8.60
CA PRO A 80 5.54 9.68 9.60
C PRO A 80 5.82 11.00 10.31
N VAL A 81 4.90 11.97 10.17
CA VAL A 81 4.91 13.21 10.93
C VAL A 81 3.93 13.02 12.09
N PRO A 82 4.35 13.26 13.35
CA PRO A 82 3.45 13.15 14.49
C PRO A 82 2.19 14.00 14.30
N VAL A 83 1.04 13.43 14.67
CA VAL A 83 -0.23 14.14 14.67
C VAL A 83 -0.13 15.31 15.66
N THR A 84 -0.34 16.53 15.19
CA THR A 84 -0.41 17.70 16.05
C THR A 84 -1.78 17.74 16.74
N ASN A 85 -1.83 18.31 17.96
CA ASN A 85 -2.99 18.30 18.87
C ASN A 85 -4.29 18.98 18.35
N ASN A 86 -4.37 19.33 17.06
CA ASN A 86 -5.49 20.07 16.44
C ASN A 86 -6.13 19.26 15.29
N CYS A 87 -6.21 17.92 15.36
CA CYS A 87 -6.96 17.18 14.35
C CYS A 87 -8.45 17.48 14.56
N ASN A 88 -9.10 18.07 13.55
CA ASN A 88 -10.54 18.37 13.61
C ASN A 88 -11.39 17.24 12.97
N ASP A 89 -10.76 16.14 12.56
CA ASP A 89 -11.43 15.07 11.85
C ASP A 89 -12.31 14.24 12.81
N GLN A 90 -13.63 14.32 12.59
CA GLN A 90 -14.66 13.60 13.34
C GLN A 90 -14.39 12.08 13.42
N ARG A 91 -13.67 11.51 12.45
CA ARG A 91 -13.28 10.11 12.41
C ARG A 91 -12.38 9.70 13.58
N TRP A 92 -11.55 10.63 14.05
CA TRP A 92 -10.56 10.43 15.10
C TRP A 92 -11.00 11.01 16.44
N LYS A 93 -12.15 11.70 16.51
CA LYS A 93 -12.68 12.29 17.75
C LYS A 93 -12.96 11.29 18.88
N CYS A 94 -13.15 10.00 18.57
CA CYS A 94 -13.27 8.95 19.60
C CYS A 94 -11.89 8.54 20.19
N PHE A 95 -10.82 9.06 19.60
CA PHE A 95 -9.42 8.83 19.92
C PHE A 95 -8.67 10.13 20.28
N GLU A 96 -9.36 11.28 20.38
CA GLU A 96 -8.81 12.59 20.82
C GLU A 96 -9.49 13.02 22.12
N VAL A 97 -8.79 13.45 23.17
CA VAL A 97 -7.56 14.25 23.26
C VAL A 97 -6.55 13.58 24.21
N GLY A 98 -5.26 13.51 23.82
CA GLY A 98 -4.17 13.10 24.72
C GLY A 98 -3.64 11.66 24.57
N MET A 99 -4.11 10.90 23.58
CA MET A 99 -3.58 9.58 23.23
C MET A 99 -2.77 9.73 21.95
N ASN A 100 -1.44 9.60 22.04
CA ASN A 100 -0.45 9.84 20.98
C ASN A 100 -0.56 8.87 19.76
N CYS A 101 -1.72 8.79 19.11
CA CYS A 101 -1.99 7.92 17.98
C CYS A 101 -1.35 8.47 16.70
N LEU A 102 -0.59 7.63 15.98
CA LEU A 102 0.04 7.98 14.70
C LEU A 102 -0.85 7.65 13.50
N GLY A 103 -1.73 6.66 13.64
CA GLY A 103 -2.61 6.19 12.58
C GLY A 103 -3.00 4.74 12.78
N ALA A 104 -3.12 3.98 11.69
CA ALA A 104 -3.54 2.59 11.74
C ALA A 104 -2.72 1.70 10.80
N LEU A 105 -2.67 0.41 11.13
CA LEU A 105 -2.09 -0.63 10.29
C LEU A 105 -3.09 -1.76 10.06
N ASP A 106 -3.00 -2.36 8.88
CA ASP A 106 -3.77 -3.56 8.54
C ASP A 106 -3.03 -4.41 7.49
N GLY A 107 -3.33 -5.71 7.47
CA GLY A 107 -2.87 -6.65 6.47
C GLY A 107 -3.88 -6.79 5.34
N THR A 108 -3.42 -6.72 4.09
CA THR A 108 -4.24 -7.00 2.90
C THR A 108 -3.64 -8.11 2.06
N TYR A 109 -4.49 -8.86 1.36
CA TYR A 109 -4.06 -9.99 0.54
C TYR A 109 -4.19 -9.64 -0.94
N ILE A 110 -3.06 -9.69 -1.66
CA ILE A 110 -3.02 -9.54 -3.11
C ILE A 110 -2.90 -10.92 -3.75
N LYS A 111 -3.82 -11.27 -4.65
CA LYS A 111 -3.76 -12.55 -5.36
C LYS A 111 -2.49 -12.64 -6.18
N VAL A 112 -1.84 -13.80 -6.14
CA VAL A 112 -0.61 -14.06 -6.91
C VAL A 112 -0.70 -15.40 -7.61
N ASN A 113 0.07 -15.53 -8.68
CA ASN A 113 0.32 -16.81 -9.32
C ASN A 113 1.73 -17.28 -8.96
N VAL A 114 1.81 -18.44 -8.30
CA VAL A 114 3.08 -19.04 -7.87
C VAL A 114 3.18 -20.49 -8.37
N PRO A 115 4.40 -21.04 -8.52
CA PRO A 115 4.61 -22.45 -8.84
C PRO A 115 3.82 -23.38 -7.91
N ALA A 116 3.46 -24.56 -8.41
CA ALA A 116 2.65 -25.51 -7.65
C ALA A 116 3.29 -25.92 -6.31
N THR A 117 4.62 -25.96 -6.25
CA THR A 117 5.43 -26.23 -5.06
C THR A 117 5.23 -25.21 -3.95
N ASP A 118 4.97 -23.94 -4.31
CA ASP A 118 4.91 -22.82 -3.37
C ASP A 118 3.46 -22.47 -2.98
N ARG A 119 2.47 -22.98 -3.73
CA ARG A 119 1.05 -22.77 -3.41
C ARG A 119 0.66 -23.06 -1.96
N PRO A 120 1.21 -24.07 -1.26
CA PRO A 120 0.90 -24.28 0.14
C PRO A 120 1.27 -23.10 1.05
N THR A 121 2.41 -22.44 0.82
CA THR A 121 2.86 -21.30 1.64
C THR A 121 2.09 -20.03 1.31
N PHE A 122 1.74 -19.80 0.04
CA PHE A 122 0.94 -18.64 -0.36
C PHE A 122 -0.57 -18.82 -0.11
N ARG A 123 -1.00 -19.91 0.52
CA ARG A 123 -2.42 -20.17 0.79
C ARG A 123 -2.89 -19.44 2.04
N THR A 124 -3.82 -18.50 1.84
CA THR A 124 -4.55 -17.82 2.92
C THR A 124 -5.48 -18.76 3.67
N ARG A 125 -5.93 -18.34 4.87
CA ARG A 125 -6.98 -19.03 5.66
C ARG A 125 -8.28 -19.25 4.87
N LYS A 126 -8.57 -18.38 3.88
CA LYS A 126 -9.74 -18.48 2.99
C LYS A 126 -9.48 -19.35 1.74
N GLY A 127 -8.37 -20.09 1.69
CA GLY A 127 -8.02 -21.00 0.60
C GLY A 127 -7.53 -20.32 -0.69
N LYS A 128 -7.41 -18.98 -0.71
CA LYS A 128 -6.91 -18.23 -1.87
C LYS A 128 -5.38 -18.22 -1.87
N ILE A 129 -4.78 -18.25 -3.05
CA ILE A 129 -3.33 -18.06 -3.26
C ILE A 129 -3.05 -16.56 -3.35
N ALA A 130 -2.35 -16.01 -2.37
CA ALA A 130 -2.09 -14.57 -2.24
C ALA A 130 -0.78 -14.30 -1.49
N THR A 131 -0.21 -13.11 -1.69
CA THR A 131 0.80 -12.52 -0.81
C THR A 131 0.12 -11.59 0.18
N ASN A 132 0.64 -11.54 1.41
CA ASN A 132 0.20 -10.59 2.43
C ASN A 132 1.03 -9.30 2.30
N VAL A 133 0.35 -8.16 2.39
CA VAL A 133 0.91 -6.82 2.37
C VAL A 133 0.44 -6.08 3.62
N LEU A 134 1.38 -5.68 4.46
CA LEU A 134 1.11 -4.79 5.58
C LEU A 134 1.14 -3.34 5.10
N GLY A 135 0.03 -2.63 5.28
CA GLY A 135 -0.05 -1.19 5.05
C GLY A 135 -0.22 -0.44 6.36
N VAL A 136 0.51 0.65 6.53
CA VAL A 136 0.37 1.59 7.65
C VAL A 136 0.05 2.96 7.09
N CYS A 137 -1.01 3.56 7.60
CA CYS A 137 -1.43 4.90 7.23
C CYS A 137 -1.44 5.83 8.44
N ASP A 138 -1.19 7.11 8.19
CA ASP A 138 -1.37 8.16 9.18
C ASP A 138 -2.86 8.46 9.42
N THR A 139 -3.16 9.42 10.28
CA THR A 139 -4.54 9.85 10.55
C THR A 139 -5.24 10.50 9.35
N LYS A 140 -4.50 10.97 8.34
CA LYS A 140 -5.06 11.50 7.09
C LYS A 140 -5.37 10.39 6.09
N GLY A 141 -4.91 9.17 6.35
CA GLY A 141 -5.02 8.02 5.47
C GLY A 141 -3.91 7.95 4.43
N ASP A 142 -2.86 8.77 4.55
CA ASP A 142 -1.68 8.68 3.70
C ASP A 142 -0.81 7.51 4.17
N PHE A 143 -0.28 6.71 3.24
CA PHE A 143 0.63 5.63 3.58
C PHE A 143 1.95 6.18 4.12
N VAL A 144 2.35 5.68 5.29
CA VAL A 144 3.64 5.98 5.95
C VAL A 144 4.58 4.79 5.95
N TYR A 145 4.05 3.58 5.71
CA TYR A 145 4.85 2.37 5.58
C TYR A 145 4.07 1.30 4.81
N VAL A 146 4.75 0.58 3.93
CA VAL A 146 4.20 -0.58 3.21
C VAL A 146 5.23 -1.70 3.20
N LEU A 147 4.84 -2.88 3.66
CA LEU A 147 5.66 -4.10 3.60
C LEU A 147 4.92 -5.16 2.81
N ALA A 148 5.41 -5.43 1.60
CA ALA A 148 4.88 -6.44 0.70
C ALA A 148 5.78 -7.67 0.62
N GLY A 149 5.25 -8.78 0.09
CA GLY A 149 6.02 -9.98 -0.25
C GLY A 149 5.95 -11.10 0.77
N TRP A 150 5.15 -10.95 1.84
CA TRP A 150 4.94 -12.01 2.82
C TRP A 150 4.02 -13.11 2.27
N GLU A 151 4.21 -14.35 2.70
CA GLU A 151 3.38 -15.45 2.23
C GLU A 151 1.93 -15.31 2.72
N GLY A 152 0.96 -15.75 1.93
CA GLY A 152 -0.46 -15.70 2.32
C GLY A 152 -0.81 -16.49 3.58
N SER A 153 0.01 -17.46 3.99
CA SER A 153 -0.16 -18.19 5.24
C SER A 153 0.49 -17.52 6.45
N ALA A 154 1.29 -16.46 6.25
CA ALA A 154 2.02 -15.80 7.33
C ALA A 154 1.05 -15.15 8.33
N ALA A 155 1.35 -15.30 9.62
CA ALA A 155 0.59 -14.66 10.68
C ALA A 155 0.93 -13.17 10.75
N ASP A 156 -0.09 -12.35 10.97
CA ASP A 156 0.03 -10.89 11.02
C ASP A 156 1.09 -10.43 12.05
N SER A 157 1.17 -11.10 13.20
CA SER A 157 2.21 -10.85 14.22
C SER A 157 3.64 -11.08 13.74
N ARG A 158 3.88 -12.06 12.84
CA ARG A 158 5.19 -12.32 12.24
C ARG A 158 5.57 -11.19 11.28
N ILE A 159 4.61 -10.72 10.50
CA ILE A 159 4.79 -9.64 9.53
C ILE A 159 5.07 -8.33 10.26
N LEU A 160 4.36 -8.04 11.35
CA LEU A 160 4.61 -6.85 12.16
C LEU A 160 6.00 -6.89 12.81
N ARG A 161 6.43 -8.05 13.33
CA ARG A 161 7.78 -8.19 13.90
C ARG A 161 8.86 -7.95 12.86
N ASP A 162 8.68 -8.49 11.66
CA ASP A 162 9.60 -8.21 10.54
C ASP A 162 9.63 -6.71 10.25
N ALA A 163 8.46 -6.08 10.07
CA ALA A 163 8.35 -4.65 9.81
C ALA A 163 9.13 -3.79 10.81
N LEU A 164 9.09 -4.14 12.10
CA LEU A 164 9.80 -3.45 13.18
C LEU A 164 11.31 -3.71 13.19
N SER A 165 11.75 -4.89 12.76
CA SER A 165 13.15 -5.33 12.88
C SER A 165 14.06 -4.89 11.73
N ARG A 166 13.48 -4.39 10.63
CA ARG A 166 14.22 -3.95 9.44
C ARG A 166 14.99 -2.65 9.69
N GLU A 167 16.12 -2.47 9.01
CA GLU A 167 16.93 -1.24 9.08
C GLU A 167 16.12 0.02 8.73
N ASN A 168 15.31 -0.05 7.68
CA ASN A 168 14.31 0.97 7.32
C ASN A 168 12.89 0.55 7.76
N GLY A 169 12.80 -0.08 8.92
CA GLY A 169 11.57 -0.63 9.48
C GLY A 169 10.59 0.42 9.98
N LEU A 170 9.37 -0.03 10.27
CA LEU A 170 8.33 0.80 10.88
C LEU A 170 8.84 1.35 12.22
N GLN A 171 8.88 2.68 12.35
CA GLN A 171 9.31 3.36 13.56
C GLN A 171 8.11 3.82 14.38
N VAL A 172 8.15 3.56 15.68
CA VAL A 172 7.16 4.06 16.64
C VAL A 172 7.88 4.87 17.72
N PRO A 173 7.77 6.22 17.71
CA PRO A 173 8.36 7.06 18.74
C PRO A 173 7.82 6.72 20.14
N LYS A 174 8.67 6.90 21.15
CA LYS A 174 8.30 6.59 22.53
C LYS A 174 7.05 7.37 22.97
N GLY A 175 6.09 6.65 23.52
CA GLY A 175 4.82 7.21 23.97
C GLY A 175 3.76 7.33 22.89
N TYR A 176 4.04 6.96 21.63
CA TYR A 176 3.09 6.95 20.51
C TYR A 176 2.65 5.53 20.17
N TYR A 177 1.54 5.38 19.42
CA TYR A 177 1.07 4.06 18.97
C TYR A 177 0.34 4.07 17.63
N TYR A 178 0.26 2.90 16.97
CA TYR A 178 -0.65 2.63 15.85
C TYR A 178 -1.81 1.73 16.28
N LEU A 179 -3.00 1.98 15.72
CA LEU A 179 -4.16 1.10 15.87
C LEU A 179 -4.07 -0.09 14.92
N TYR A 180 -4.54 -1.26 15.35
CA TYR A 180 -4.62 -2.46 14.51
C TYR A 180 -5.88 -3.30 14.80
N ASP A 181 -6.29 -4.13 13.84
CA ASP A 181 -7.38 -5.12 14.04
C ASP A 181 -6.87 -6.35 14.81
N GLY A 182 -7.65 -6.89 15.74
CA GLY A 182 -7.25 -7.77 16.86
C GLY A 182 -6.51 -9.09 16.56
N GLY A 183 -5.92 -9.27 15.38
CA GLY A 183 -5.01 -10.34 14.99
C GLY A 183 -3.53 -10.13 15.34
N TYR A 184 -3.13 -8.95 15.85
CA TYR A 184 -1.76 -8.73 16.35
C TYR A 184 -1.69 -8.89 17.87
N GLN A 185 -0.49 -9.24 18.38
CA GLN A 185 -0.22 -9.29 19.81
C GLN A 185 0.04 -7.87 20.33
N ASN A 186 -0.51 -7.53 21.49
CA ASN A 186 -0.22 -6.25 22.15
C ASN A 186 1.28 -6.09 22.38
N ALA A 187 1.82 -4.95 21.98
CA ALA A 187 3.22 -4.58 22.14
C ALA A 187 3.30 -3.06 22.39
N GLU A 188 4.36 -2.60 23.06
CA GLU A 188 4.61 -1.16 23.22
C GLU A 188 4.60 -0.48 21.84
N GLY A 189 3.78 0.55 21.69
CA GLY A 189 3.57 1.23 20.41
C GLY A 189 2.44 0.68 19.52
N PHE A 190 1.68 -0.33 19.98
CA PHE A 190 0.59 -0.92 19.20
C PHE A 190 -0.62 -1.25 20.08
N TRP A 191 -1.81 -0.77 19.68
CA TRP A 191 -3.05 -0.99 20.43
C TRP A 191 -4.16 -1.63 19.60
N SER A 192 -4.77 -2.67 20.16
CA SER A 192 -5.87 -3.41 19.54
C SER A 192 -7.22 -2.73 19.76
N ARG A 193 -8.12 -2.89 18.79
CA ARG A 193 -9.52 -2.42 18.90
C ARG A 193 -10.31 -3.08 20.04
N ILE A 194 -9.91 -4.27 20.50
CA ILE A 194 -10.65 -5.06 21.49
C ILE A 194 -10.50 -4.46 22.90
N GLU A 195 -9.38 -3.79 23.21
CA GLU A 195 -9.19 -3.14 24.52
C GLU A 195 -9.65 -1.67 24.54
N ALA A 196 -9.82 -1.05 23.37
CA ALA A 196 -10.52 0.22 23.24
C ALA A 196 -12.04 0.09 23.50
N SER A 197 -12.57 -1.13 23.71
CA SER A 197 -14.00 -1.36 23.87
C SER A 197 -14.58 -0.88 25.20
N ASP A 198 -13.75 -0.62 26.20
CA ASP A 198 -14.23 -0.03 27.47
C ASP A 198 -14.33 1.50 27.41
N THR A 199 -13.82 2.12 26.34
CA THR A 199 -14.02 3.55 26.08
C THR A 199 -14.32 3.82 24.60
N ILE A 200 -15.62 3.78 24.27
CA ILE A 200 -16.25 4.59 23.21
C ILE A 200 -16.01 4.17 21.74
N CYS A 201 -17.12 3.82 21.09
CA CYS A 201 -17.42 3.86 19.66
C CYS A 201 -17.09 2.63 18.78
N LYS A 202 -18.05 1.69 18.74
CA LYS A 202 -18.28 0.81 17.58
C LYS A 202 -18.77 1.65 16.40
N SER A 203 -17.90 1.99 15.45
CA SER A 203 -18.35 2.31 14.09
C SER A 203 -17.35 1.84 13.02
N ASP A 204 -17.90 1.52 11.84
CA ASP A 204 -17.27 0.94 10.65
C ASP A 204 -16.18 1.83 10.01
N TRP A 205 -15.05 1.98 10.70
CA TRP A 205 -13.90 2.75 10.20
C TRP A 205 -13.25 2.09 8.97
N TRP A 206 -13.11 0.76 8.95
CA TRP A 206 -12.46 0.05 7.85
C TRP A 206 -13.21 0.17 6.52
N ARG A 207 -14.54 0.02 6.50
CA ARG A 207 -15.35 0.24 5.28
C ARG A 207 -15.20 1.64 4.70
N LYS A 208 -14.78 2.63 5.50
CA LYS A 208 -14.57 4.01 5.04
C LYS A 208 -13.12 4.30 4.61
N CYS A 209 -12.11 3.57 5.12
CA CYS A 209 -10.73 3.63 4.62
C CYS A 209 -10.53 2.74 3.37
N ALA A 210 -10.95 1.48 3.44
CA ALA A 210 -10.74 0.49 2.39
C ALA A 210 -11.54 0.76 1.11
N ASN A 211 -12.60 1.58 1.16
CA ASN A 211 -13.32 2.03 -0.04
C ASN A 211 -12.63 3.22 -0.75
N LYS A 212 -11.45 3.65 -0.28
CA LYS A 212 -10.64 4.71 -0.91
C LYS A 212 -9.17 4.33 -1.17
N CYS A 213 -8.76 3.10 -0.86
CA CYS A 213 -7.48 2.52 -1.28
C CYS A 213 -7.71 1.51 -2.40
#